data_AF-A0A6J4MYD3-F1
#
_entry.id   AF-A0A6J4MYD3-F1
#
_cell.length_a   1.000
_cell.length_b   1.000
_cell.length_c   1.000
_cell.angle_alpha   90.00
_cell.angle_beta   90.00
_cell.angle_gamma   90.00
#
_symmetry.space_group_name_H-M   'P 1'
#
loop_
_entity.id
_entity.type
_entity.pdbx_description
1 polymer ?
#
loop_
_entity_poly.entity_id
_entity_poly.type
_entity_poly.pdbx_seq_one_letter_code
_entity_poly.pdbx_strand_id
1 'polypeptide(L)'
;GAFRAAVEGIPAGVGGKIVRQVITDLDRQRVRELDHRRIREWKAEALHFHLDARPPEVRRVSASGAPLRRQTLDEQVENYLLRDWEPTSPLIQRDRLVALGKQYLQRTGKDA
;
A
#
# COMPACT_ATOMS: atom_id res chain seq x y z
N GLY A 1 17.18 -8.32 -7.76
CA GLY A 1 15.82 -7.76 -7.68
C GLY A 1 15.66 -6.63 -8.67
N ALA A 2 14.43 -6.30 -9.08
CA ALA A 2 14.13 -5.34 -10.15
C ALA A 2 14.79 -3.95 -9.99
N PHE A 3 14.89 -3.44 -8.76
CA PHE A 3 15.63 -2.20 -8.46
C PHE A 3 17.11 -2.26 -8.83
N ARG A 4 17.79 -3.38 -8.58
CA ARG A 4 19.21 -3.54 -8.91
C ARG A 4 19.41 -3.47 -10.43
N ALA A 5 18.54 -4.14 -11.18
CA ALA A 5 18.56 -4.12 -12.63
C ALA A 5 18.36 -2.70 -13.20
N ALA A 6 17.54 -1.86 -12.54
CA ALA A 6 17.35 -0.47 -12.96
C ALA A 6 18.63 0.36 -12.81
N VAL A 7 19.36 0.22 -11.70
CA VAL A 7 20.63 0.92 -11.47
C VAL A 7 21.73 0.39 -12.38
N GLU A 8 21.83 -0.94 -12.53
CA GLU A 8 22.84 -1.58 -13.37
C GLU A 8 22.57 -1.41 -14.88
N GLY A 9 21.34 -1.07 -15.25
CA GLY A 9 20.95 -0.75 -16.62
C GLY A 9 21.30 0.68 -17.06
N ILE A 10 21.86 1.52 -16.19
CA ILE A 10 22.28 2.88 -16.55
C ILE A 10 23.44 2.79 -17.55
N PRO A 11 23.33 3.40 -18.75
CA PRO A 11 24.40 3.37 -19.74
C PRO A 11 25.70 3.98 -19.16
N ALA A 12 26.79 3.20 -19.31
CA ALA A 12 28.10 3.50 -18.72
C ALA A 12 28.15 3.52 -17.18
N GLY A 13 27.18 2.90 -16.49
CA GLY A 13 27.17 2.78 -15.03
C GLY A 13 26.79 4.07 -14.31
N VAL A 14 27.06 4.14 -13.01
CA VAL A 14 26.71 5.30 -12.17
C VAL A 14 27.86 6.29 -12.01
N GLY A 15 29.08 5.90 -12.36
CA GLY A 15 30.29 6.72 -12.28
C GLY A 15 30.13 8.10 -12.90
N GLY A 16 30.48 9.14 -12.15
CA GLY A 16 30.44 10.52 -12.64
C GLY A 16 29.04 11.10 -12.82
N LYS A 17 27.98 10.43 -12.35
CA LYS A 17 26.58 10.87 -12.54
C LYS A 17 25.92 11.27 -11.23
N ILE A 18 24.87 12.08 -11.34
CA ILE A 18 23.90 12.33 -10.26
C ILE A 18 22.70 11.42 -10.51
N VAL A 19 22.45 10.49 -9.60
CA VAL A 19 21.42 9.45 -9.73
C VAL A 19 20.44 9.56 -8.57
N ARG A 20 19.15 9.66 -8.88
CA ARG A 20 18.06 9.47 -7.92
C ARG A 20 17.28 8.23 -8.30
N GLN A 21 17.35 7.21 -7.47
CA GLN A 21 16.57 6.00 -7.63
C GLN A 21 15.38 6.02 -6.67
N VAL A 22 14.18 6.02 -7.25
CA VAL A 22 12.93 5.98 -6.49
C VAL A 22 12.44 4.53 -6.42
N ILE A 23 12.03 4.08 -5.23
CA ILE A 23 11.31 2.82 -5.04
C ILE A 23 10.00 3.16 -4.33
N THR A 24 8.87 2.85 -4.96
CA THR A 24 7.54 3.00 -4.35
C THR A 24 7.13 1.72 -3.63
N ASP A 25 6.14 1.83 -2.74
CA ASP A 25 5.52 0.70 -2.03
C ASP A 25 6.50 -0.15 -1.20
N LEU A 26 7.54 0.49 -0.67
CA LEU A 26 8.57 -0.17 0.12
C LEU A 26 8.40 0.17 1.61
N ASP A 27 7.87 -0.78 2.38
CA ASP A 27 7.77 -0.60 3.83
C ASP A 27 9.14 -0.62 4.53
N ARG A 28 9.16 -0.13 5.77
CA ARG A 28 10.40 0.02 6.56
C ARG A 28 11.12 -1.29 6.84
N GLN A 29 10.42 -2.43 6.92
CA GLN A 29 11.05 -3.72 7.16
C GLN A 29 11.82 -4.14 5.89
N ARG A 30 11.18 -4.04 4.72
CA ARG A 30 11.82 -4.34 3.43
C ARG A 30 12.99 -3.41 3.09
N VAL A 31 12.95 -2.14 3.52
CA VAL A 31 14.11 -1.23 3.40
C VAL A 31 15.35 -1.79 4.12
N ARG A 32 15.17 -2.42 5.29
CA ARG A 32 16.28 -2.97 6.07
C ARG A 32 16.92 -4.18 5.40
N GLU A 33 16.14 -4.91 4.60
CA GLU A 33 16.57 -6.11 3.87
C GLU A 33 17.34 -5.80 2.57
N LEU A 34 17.43 -4.52 2.17
CA LEU A 34 18.19 -4.12 0.99
C LEU A 34 19.68 -4.46 1.13
N ASP A 35 20.34 -4.73 0.00
CA ASP A 35 21.79 -4.94 -0.05
C ASP A 35 22.54 -3.62 0.19
N HIS A 36 22.76 -3.31 1.46
CA HIS A 36 23.44 -2.08 1.88
C HIS A 36 24.89 -2.02 1.43
N ARG A 37 25.54 -3.17 1.17
CA ARG A 37 26.90 -3.17 0.61
C ARG A 37 26.86 -2.61 -0.80
N ARG A 38 25.96 -3.11 -1.64
CA ARG A 38 25.81 -2.64 -3.02
C ARG A 38 25.39 -1.18 -3.10
N ILE A 39 24.49 -0.74 -2.22
CA ILE A 39 24.08 0.67 -2.13
C ILE A 39 25.27 1.58 -1.78
N ARG A 40 26.17 1.14 -0.89
CA ARG A 40 27.38 1.88 -0.55
C ARG A 40 28.36 1.97 -1.72
N GLU A 41 28.51 0.89 -2.50
CA GLU A 41 29.35 0.89 -3.70
C GLU A 41 28.86 1.92 -4.72
N TRP A 42 27.56 1.95 -5.03
CA TRP A 42 27.01 2.96 -5.95
C TRP A 42 27.15 4.39 -5.43
N LYS A 43 27.02 4.60 -4.11
CA LYS A 43 27.26 5.91 -3.48
C LYS A 43 28.71 6.36 -3.58
N ALA A 44 29.67 5.43 -3.59
CA ALA A 44 31.09 5.75 -3.71
C ALA A 44 31.49 6.05 -5.17
N GLU A 45 30.83 5.43 -6.14
CA GLU A 45 31.15 5.58 -7.56
C GLU A 45 30.49 6.82 -8.20
N ALA A 46 29.24 7.12 -7.82
CA ALA A 46 28.49 8.25 -8.37
C ALA A 46 28.98 9.60 -7.80
N LEU A 47 28.74 10.70 -8.53
CA LEU A 47 28.89 12.05 -7.96
C LEU A 47 27.87 12.27 -6.82
N HIS A 48 26.66 11.76 -7.01
CA HIS A 48 25.64 11.76 -5.99
C HIS A 48 24.67 10.61 -6.26
N PHE A 49 24.40 9.79 -5.24
CA PHE A 49 23.41 8.72 -5.32
C PHE A 49 22.38 8.86 -4.20
N HIS A 50 21.15 9.20 -4.58
CA HIS A 50 20.01 9.30 -3.67
C HIS A 50 19.06 8.12 -3.85
N LEU A 51 18.90 7.33 -2.79
CA LEU A 51 17.88 6.27 -2.71
C LEU A 51 16.64 6.82 -2.02
N ASP A 52 15.58 7.04 -2.80
CA ASP A 52 14.28 7.54 -2.34
C ASP A 52 13.31 6.36 -2.19
N ALA A 53 13.32 5.75 -1.01
CA ALA A 53 12.38 4.69 -0.64
C ALA A 53 11.09 5.30 -0.09
N ARG A 54 9.99 5.10 -0.80
CA ARG A 54 8.67 5.62 -0.42
C ARG A 54 7.82 4.50 0.17
N PRO A 55 7.20 4.74 1.34
CA PRO A 55 6.28 3.76 1.90
C PRO A 55 5.09 3.57 0.96
N PRO A 56 4.37 2.43 1.08
CA PRO A 56 3.08 2.26 0.42
C PRO A 56 2.16 3.43 0.76
N GLU A 57 1.41 3.91 -0.22
CA GLU A 57 0.41 4.95 0.01
C GLU A 57 -0.68 4.39 0.93
N VAL A 58 -0.57 4.72 2.22
CA VAL A 58 -1.60 4.36 3.20
C VAL A 58 -2.75 5.31 2.97
N ARG A 59 -3.77 4.85 2.23
CA ARG A 59 -5.06 5.55 2.16
C ARG A 59 -5.66 5.55 3.56
N ARG A 60 -5.28 6.54 4.38
CA ARG A 60 -5.87 6.74 5.70
C ARG A 60 -7.31 7.13 5.48
N VAL A 61 -8.21 6.18 5.67
CA VAL A 61 -9.63 6.46 5.85
C VAL A 61 -9.73 7.11 7.23
N SER A 62 -9.49 8.42 7.31
CA SER A 62 -9.88 9.20 8.49
C SER A 62 -11.39 9.37 8.40
N ALA A 63 -12.14 8.55 9.12
CA ALA A 63 -13.53 8.85 9.40
C ALA A 63 -13.56 10.04 10.38
N SER A 64 -13.50 11.27 9.87
CA SER A 64 -13.76 12.46 10.66
C SER A 64 -15.28 12.66 10.75
N GLY A 65 -15.82 12.44 11.95
CA GLY A 65 -17.26 12.57 12.24
C GLY A 65 -17.79 11.28 12.85
N ALA A 66 -17.68 11.14 14.17
CA ALA A 66 -18.43 10.11 14.88
C ALA A 66 -19.93 10.34 14.58
N PRO A 67 -20.68 9.34 14.12
CA PRO A 67 -22.11 9.51 13.88
C PRO A 67 -22.81 9.87 15.20
N LEU A 68 -23.81 10.76 15.18
CA LEU A 68 -24.58 11.20 16.37
C LEU A 68 -25.17 10.03 17.20
N ARG A 69 -25.26 8.84 16.61
CA ARG A 69 -25.60 7.58 17.28
C ARG A 69 -24.59 6.50 16.94
N ARG A 70 -24.37 5.56 17.86
CA ARG A 70 -23.56 4.37 17.59
C ARG A 70 -24.23 3.54 16.48
N GLN A 71 -23.50 3.28 15.40
CA GLN A 71 -23.98 2.43 14.30
C GLN A 71 -23.95 0.96 14.72
N THR A 72 -24.95 0.18 14.29
CA THR A 72 -24.88 -1.28 14.39
C THR A 72 -23.80 -1.84 13.47
N LEU A 73 -23.38 -3.09 13.69
CA LEU A 73 -22.36 -3.71 12.84
C LEU A 73 -22.88 -3.89 11.39
N ASP A 74 -24.18 -4.16 11.22
CA ASP A 74 -24.85 -4.21 9.92
C ASP A 74 -24.81 -2.86 9.19
N GLU A 75 -25.06 -1.76 9.91
CA GLU A 75 -24.99 -0.40 9.37
C GLU A 75 -23.54 -0.02 8.99
N GLN A 76 -22.55 -0.46 9.77
CA GLN A 76 -21.14 -0.20 9.47
C GLN A 76 -20.69 -0.92 8.20
N VAL A 77 -21.04 -2.20 8.03
CA VAL A 77 -20.72 -2.97 6.82
C VAL A 77 -21.37 -2.36 5.59
N GLU A 78 -22.65 -1.96 5.69
CA GLU A 78 -23.36 -1.30 4.60
C GLU A 78 -22.72 0.04 4.22
N ASN A 79 -22.45 0.90 5.20
CA ASN A 79 -21.82 2.20 4.95
C ASN A 79 -20.45 2.06 4.30
N TYR A 80 -19.60 1.16 4.81
CA TYR A 80 -18.28 0.95 4.27
C TYR A 80 -18.33 0.45 2.81
N LEU A 81 -19.13 -0.58 2.53
CA LEU A 81 -19.20 -1.18 1.19
C LEU A 81 -19.85 -0.26 0.15
N LEU A 82 -20.74 0.65 0.57
CA LEU A 82 -21.41 1.57 -0.35
C LEU A 82 -20.64 2.89 -0.54
N ARG A 83 -19.98 3.41 0.49
CA ARG A 83 -19.44 4.78 0.51
C ARG A 83 -17.92 4.85 0.52
N ASP A 84 -17.26 3.95 1.22
CA ASP A 84 -15.81 4.05 1.48
C ASP A 84 -14.99 3.06 0.64
N TRP A 85 -15.60 1.95 0.24
CA TRP A 85 -14.94 0.89 -0.50
C TRP A 85 -15.19 0.98 -2.01
N GLU A 86 -14.12 0.80 -2.78
CA GLU A 86 -14.18 0.72 -4.24
C GLU A 86 -13.95 -0.72 -4.71
N PRO A 87 -14.83 -1.28 -5.57
CA PRO A 87 -14.64 -2.60 -6.14
C PRO A 87 -13.34 -2.72 -6.93
N THR A 88 -12.60 -3.79 -6.66
CA THR A 88 -11.40 -4.14 -7.44
C THR A 88 -11.75 -4.73 -8.81
N SER A 89 -13.02 -5.10 -9.03
CA SER A 89 -13.52 -5.68 -10.27
C SER A 89 -14.96 -5.22 -10.54
N PRO A 90 -15.31 -4.93 -11.81
CA PRO A 90 -16.68 -4.56 -12.21
C PRO A 90 -17.68 -5.70 -12.04
N LEU A 91 -17.22 -6.94 -11.84
CA LEU A 91 -18.07 -8.10 -11.57
C LEU A 91 -18.65 -8.10 -10.15
N ILE A 92 -18.09 -7.28 -9.24
CA ILE A 92 -18.55 -7.23 -7.86
C ILE A 92 -19.76 -6.31 -7.76
N GLN A 93 -20.93 -6.92 -7.52
CA GLN A 93 -22.18 -6.20 -7.28
C GLN A 93 -22.27 -5.79 -5.82
N ARG A 94 -22.14 -4.47 -5.54
CA ARG A 94 -22.09 -3.92 -4.18
C ARG A 94 -23.30 -4.35 -3.33
N ASP A 95 -24.50 -4.28 -3.89
CA ASP A 95 -25.74 -4.64 -3.15
C ASP A 95 -25.76 -6.12 -2.73
N ARG A 96 -25.31 -7.02 -3.62
CA ARG A 96 -25.20 -8.45 -3.29
C ARG A 96 -24.16 -8.70 -2.20
N LEU A 97 -23.05 -7.96 -2.23
CA LEU A 97 -21.99 -8.08 -1.24
C LEU A 97 -22.45 -7.57 0.14
N VAL A 98 -23.22 -6.48 0.18
CA VAL A 98 -23.84 -5.97 1.42
C VAL A 98 -24.81 -7.00 2.01
N ALA A 99 -25.70 -7.57 1.18
CA ALA A 99 -26.63 -8.60 1.62
C ALA A 99 -25.92 -9.83 2.19
N LEU A 100 -24.85 -10.28 1.52
CA LEU A 100 -24.03 -11.40 1.99
C LEU A 100 -23.31 -11.08 3.31
N GLY A 101 -22.77 -9.86 3.45
CA GLY A 101 -22.13 -9.40 4.68
C GLY A 101 -23.08 -9.44 5.88
N LYS A 102 -24.29 -8.86 5.73
CA LYS A 102 -25.33 -8.88 6.77
C LYS A 102 -25.74 -10.32 7.12
N GLN A 103 -25.84 -11.21 6.13
CA GLN A 103 -26.14 -12.62 6.37
C GLN A 103 -25.07 -13.32 7.24
N TYR A 104 -23.78 -13.05 7.01
CA TYR A 104 -22.70 -13.63 7.81
C TYR A 104 -22.68 -13.10 9.25
N LEU A 105 -22.98 -11.82 9.45
CA LEU A 105 -23.09 -11.22 10.78
C LEU A 105 -24.26 -11.82 11.57
N GLN A 106 -25.41 -12.01 10.93
CA GLN A 106 -26.57 -12.63 11.56
C GLN A 106 -26.34 -14.10 11.95
N ARG A 107 -25.48 -14.82 11.23
CA ARG A 107 -25.10 -16.20 11.57
C ARG A 107 -24.19 -16.24 12.79
N THR A 108 -23.15 -15.42 12.80
CA THR A 108 -22.17 -15.38 13.90
C THR A 108 -22.74 -14.80 15.19
N GLY A 109 -23.73 -13.91 15.12
CA GLY A 109 -24.45 -13.40 16.30
C GLY A 109 -25.47 -14.38 16.92
N LYS A 110 -25.74 -15.54 16.30
CA LYS A 110 -26.65 -16.57 16.82
C LYS A 110 -25.93 -17.72 17.54
N ASP A 111 -24.60 -17.80 17.41
CA ASP A 111 -23.75 -18.82 18.01
C ASP A 111 -23.00 -18.30 19.27
N ALA A 112 -23.45 -17.17 19.84
CA ALA A 112 -22.86 -16.49 20.99
C ALA A 112 -23.84 -16.38 22.17
#